data_AF-A0A6N7ZH86-F1
#
_entry.id   AF-A0A6N7ZH86-F1
#
_cell.length_a   1.000
_cell.length_b   1.000
_cell.length_c   1.000
_cell.angle_alpha   90.00
_cell.angle_beta   90.00
_cell.angle_gamma   90.00
#
_symmetry.space_group_name_H-M   'P 1'
#
loop_
_entity.id
_entity.type
_entity.pdbx_description
1 polymer ?
#
loop_
_entity_poly.entity_id
_entity_poly.type
_entity_poly.pdbx_seq_one_letter_code
_entity_poly.pdbx_strand_id
1 'polypeptide(L)'
;MPTFPAPHPVAVAVDVPFAHLHVVAGERDDVVVTVLPTDPGRSSSVRAAEAVRVDSDGAAVTISFPGTWKQYVLPFASGTADITVELPAGSDVRGKAGSLYAEGALGAVDMALSAGDARVEDVERLDVKASAGSVAARRVSGSLDARASAGSVRVEEVRGEGSIKATNGTTTVGVVTGSLAVHGAHGDVAVARVAGTLTAKSAHAGIRVERLESGSVTLATSYGSIEVGVPEGTAAYLDASSEHGSVRNHLTPTEGPVEDEATAEIHASTGYGDVVVRRP
;
A
#
# COMPACT_ATOMS: atom_id res chain seq x y z
N MET A 1 7.35 -26.95 14.07
CA MET A 1 7.74 -25.59 14.44
C MET A 1 9.26 -25.52 14.47
N PRO A 2 9.92 -25.23 13.34
CA PRO A 2 11.35 -24.92 13.32
C PRO A 2 11.62 -23.54 13.95
N THR A 3 12.73 -23.45 14.68
CA THR A 3 13.22 -22.23 15.33
C THR A 3 14.69 -22.05 14.96
N PHE A 4 15.06 -20.82 14.60
CA PHE A 4 16.41 -20.46 14.17
C PHE A 4 16.92 -19.26 14.98
N PRO A 5 18.17 -19.24 15.45
CA PRO A 5 18.74 -18.07 16.10
C PRO A 5 18.92 -16.93 15.08
N ALA A 6 18.52 -15.71 15.47
CA ALA A 6 18.55 -14.49 14.66
C ALA A 6 18.82 -13.26 15.53
N PRO A 7 20.06 -13.04 16.00
CA PRO A 7 20.40 -11.92 16.89
C PRO A 7 20.35 -10.54 16.20
N HIS A 8 20.17 -10.53 14.88
CA HIS A 8 20.06 -9.35 14.02
C HIS A 8 18.89 -9.53 13.04
N PRO A 9 18.37 -8.45 12.45
CA PRO A 9 17.36 -8.54 11.39
C PRO A 9 17.80 -9.48 10.27
N VAL A 10 16.87 -10.33 9.81
CA VAL A 10 17.15 -11.37 8.81
C VAL A 10 16.29 -11.20 7.56
N ALA A 11 16.69 -11.87 6.48
CA ALA A 11 15.87 -11.95 5.27
C ALA A 11 15.01 -13.23 5.28
N VAL A 12 13.70 -13.09 5.15
CA VAL A 12 12.75 -14.20 5.01
C VAL A 12 12.23 -14.25 3.57
N ALA A 13 12.49 -15.35 2.87
CA ALA A 13 11.96 -15.62 1.56
C ALA A 13 10.79 -16.61 1.65
N VAL A 14 9.61 -16.24 1.16
CA VAL A 14 8.41 -17.08 1.18
C VAL A 14 7.93 -17.30 -0.25
N ASP A 15 7.90 -18.54 -0.74
CA ASP A 15 7.27 -18.89 -2.01
C ASP A 15 6.22 -19.98 -1.79
N VAL A 16 5.05 -19.53 -1.33
CA VAL A 16 3.89 -20.37 -1.04
C VAL A 16 2.63 -19.64 -1.54
N PRO A 17 2.37 -19.63 -2.86
CA PRO A 17 1.38 -18.76 -3.50
C PRO A 17 -0.08 -18.95 -3.07
N PHE A 18 -0.37 -20.03 -2.34
CA PHE A 18 -1.71 -20.37 -1.83
C PHE A 18 -1.80 -20.35 -0.30
N ALA A 19 -0.80 -19.80 0.41
CA ALA A 19 -0.82 -19.73 1.87
C ALA A 19 -1.27 -18.35 2.39
N HIS A 20 -1.84 -18.36 3.58
CA HIS A 20 -2.02 -17.17 4.40
C HIS A 20 -0.74 -16.94 5.19
N LEU A 21 -0.02 -15.85 4.89
CA LEU A 21 1.21 -15.49 5.59
C LEU A 21 0.89 -14.47 6.69
N HIS A 22 1.22 -14.82 7.92
CA HIS A 22 1.19 -13.93 9.08
C HIS A 22 2.62 -13.69 9.56
N VAL A 23 3.10 -12.45 9.50
CA VAL A 23 4.42 -12.05 9.98
C VAL A 23 4.26 -11.21 11.24
N VAL A 24 4.98 -11.57 12.29
CA VAL A 24 5.02 -10.83 13.55
C VAL A 24 6.46 -10.39 13.80
N ALA A 25 6.72 -9.09 13.62
CA ALA A 25 8.00 -8.47 13.88
C ALA A 25 8.02 -7.83 15.27
N GLY A 26 9.01 -8.21 16.10
CA GLY A 26 9.09 -7.71 17.47
C GLY A 26 10.50 -7.78 18.05
N GLU A 27 10.62 -7.43 19.33
CA GLU A 27 11.87 -7.53 20.08
C GLU A 27 12.17 -9.01 20.41
N ARG A 28 12.95 -9.65 19.54
CA ARG A 28 13.37 -11.06 19.68
C ARG A 28 14.68 -11.30 18.95
N ASP A 29 15.33 -12.39 19.32
CA ASP A 29 16.62 -12.83 18.79
C ASP A 29 16.54 -14.20 18.08
N ASP A 30 15.33 -14.61 17.70
CA ASP A 30 15.05 -15.84 16.98
C ASP A 30 14.01 -15.65 15.88
N VAL A 31 14.01 -16.57 14.91
CA VAL A 31 12.92 -16.74 13.96
C VAL A 31 12.21 -18.04 14.25
N VAL A 32 10.90 -17.95 14.48
CA VAL A 32 10.02 -19.10 14.65
C VAL A 32 9.09 -19.18 13.45
N VAL A 33 9.03 -20.35 12.82
CA VAL A 33 8.07 -20.61 11.74
C VAL A 33 7.07 -21.67 12.19
N THR A 34 5.80 -21.32 12.15
CA THR A 34 4.69 -22.22 12.44
C THR A 34 3.89 -22.43 11.17
N VAL A 35 3.77 -23.69 10.75
CA VAL A 35 2.98 -24.07 9.58
C VAL A 35 1.84 -24.97 10.04
N LEU A 36 0.60 -24.53 9.78
CA LEU A 36 -0.61 -25.26 10.13
C LEU A 36 -1.51 -25.41 8.90
N PRO A 37 -2.29 -26.49 8.81
CA PRO A 37 -3.34 -26.58 7.80
C PRO A 37 -4.43 -25.56 8.12
N THR A 38 -4.89 -24.80 7.12
CA THR A 38 -6.00 -23.86 7.30
C THR A 38 -7.29 -24.57 7.74
N ASP A 39 -7.48 -25.83 7.33
CA ASP A 39 -8.56 -26.70 7.81
C ASP A 39 -8.00 -28.11 8.13
N PRO A 40 -7.88 -28.49 9.41
CA PRO A 40 -7.35 -29.80 9.80
C PRO A 40 -8.28 -30.96 9.42
N GLY A 41 -9.57 -30.72 9.19
CA GLY A 41 -10.52 -31.73 8.71
C GLY A 41 -10.38 -32.05 7.22
N ARG A 42 -9.66 -31.21 6.47
CA ARG A 42 -9.50 -31.33 5.02
C ARG A 42 -8.14 -31.90 4.65
N SER A 43 -8.13 -33.12 4.14
CA SER A 43 -6.88 -33.82 3.75
C SER A 43 -6.00 -33.03 2.76
N SER A 44 -6.59 -32.18 1.91
CA SER A 44 -5.82 -31.31 1.01
C SER A 44 -5.04 -30.22 1.76
N SER A 45 -5.63 -29.63 2.81
CA SER A 45 -4.98 -28.60 3.65
C SER A 45 -3.89 -29.21 4.52
N VAL A 46 -4.12 -30.41 5.08
CA VAL A 46 -3.11 -31.18 5.81
C VAL A 46 -1.90 -31.46 4.92
N ARG A 47 -2.11 -32.00 3.71
CA ARG A 47 -1.02 -32.24 2.76
C ARG A 47 -0.31 -30.95 2.34
N ALA A 48 -1.04 -29.84 2.23
CA ALA A 48 -0.44 -28.55 1.89
C ALA A 48 0.52 -28.10 2.99
N ALA A 49 0.10 -28.14 4.25
CA ALA A 49 0.94 -27.79 5.39
C ALA A 49 2.16 -28.72 5.54
N GLU A 50 1.97 -30.04 5.41
CA GLU A 50 3.06 -31.03 5.49
C GLU A 50 4.09 -30.91 4.36
N ALA A 51 3.68 -30.39 3.20
CA ALA A 51 4.58 -30.22 2.06
C ALA A 51 5.45 -28.96 2.17
N VAL A 52 5.05 -27.95 2.94
CA VAL A 52 5.86 -26.74 3.14
C VAL A 52 7.20 -27.10 3.76
N ARG A 53 8.27 -26.62 3.13
CA ARG A 53 9.64 -26.76 3.63
C ARG A 53 10.11 -25.44 4.17
N VAL A 54 10.71 -25.49 5.34
CA VAL A 54 11.37 -24.35 5.98
C VAL A 54 12.84 -24.72 6.11
N ASP A 55 13.70 -23.91 5.51
CA ASP A 55 15.15 -24.07 5.54
C ASP A 55 15.80 -22.76 6.00
N SER A 56 16.99 -22.85 6.58
CA SER A 56 17.77 -21.67 6.94
C SER A 56 19.24 -21.92 6.69
N ASP A 57 19.91 -20.93 6.10
CA ASP A 57 21.36 -20.91 5.86
C ASP A 57 22.13 -20.12 6.93
N GLY A 58 21.44 -19.68 7.99
CA GLY A 58 22.00 -18.87 9.09
C GLY A 58 21.96 -17.36 8.85
N ALA A 59 21.73 -16.89 7.61
CA ALA A 59 21.53 -15.47 7.29
C ALA A 59 20.12 -15.17 6.77
N ALA A 60 19.46 -16.19 6.21
CA ALA A 60 18.12 -16.12 5.67
C ALA A 60 17.29 -17.34 6.09
N VAL A 61 15.97 -17.17 6.10
CA VAL A 61 14.99 -18.24 6.27
C VAL A 61 14.20 -18.36 4.97
N THR A 62 14.19 -19.55 4.38
CA THR A 62 13.45 -19.84 3.15
C THR A 62 12.28 -20.77 3.44
N ILE A 63 11.08 -20.31 3.14
CA ILE A 63 9.83 -21.05 3.23
C ILE A 63 9.36 -21.33 1.81
N SER A 64 9.36 -22.59 1.40
CA SER A 64 9.03 -22.98 0.03
C SER A 64 8.00 -24.09 0.02
N PHE A 65 7.10 -24.03 -0.95
CA PHE A 65 6.20 -25.13 -1.26
C PHE A 65 6.73 -25.89 -2.48
N PRO A 66 7.08 -27.19 -2.35
CA PRO A 66 7.56 -28.01 -3.46
C PRO A 66 6.40 -28.43 -4.36
N GLY A 67 5.84 -27.47 -5.09
CA GLY A 67 4.77 -27.71 -6.05
C GLY A 67 5.31 -28.35 -7.33
N THR A 68 4.87 -29.57 -7.63
CA THR A 68 5.00 -30.13 -8.97
C THR A 68 4.04 -29.37 -9.89
N TRP A 69 4.49 -28.96 -11.09
CA TRP A 69 3.73 -28.26 -12.15
C TRP A 69 2.26 -28.71 -12.35
N LYS A 70 1.91 -29.95 -11.99
CA LYS A 70 0.54 -30.51 -12.02
C LYS A 70 -0.47 -29.83 -11.07
N GLN A 71 -0.04 -29.13 -10.03
CA GLN A 71 -0.94 -28.42 -9.09
C GLN A 71 -1.41 -27.05 -9.62
N TYR A 72 -0.67 -26.45 -10.55
CA TYR A 72 -1.08 -25.22 -11.25
C TYR A 72 -2.22 -25.46 -12.26
N VAL A 73 -2.54 -26.72 -12.58
CA VAL A 73 -3.54 -27.10 -13.60
C VAL A 73 -4.89 -27.52 -12.99
N LEU A 74 -4.98 -27.66 -11.67
CA LEU A 74 -6.21 -28.05 -10.95
C LEU A 74 -6.46 -27.14 -9.73
N PRO A 75 -7.03 -25.93 -9.93
CA PRO A 75 -7.23 -24.92 -8.88
C PRO A 75 -8.19 -25.35 -7.74
N PHE A 76 -8.90 -26.47 -7.89
CA PHE A 76 -9.88 -26.96 -6.90
C PHE A 76 -9.35 -28.07 -5.98
N ALA A 77 -8.07 -28.47 -6.12
CA ALA A 77 -7.47 -29.59 -5.38
C ALA A 77 -6.29 -29.20 -4.46
N SER A 78 -5.81 -27.96 -4.53
CA SER A 78 -4.77 -27.43 -3.64
C SER A 78 -5.38 -26.99 -2.31
N GLY A 79 -5.00 -27.64 -1.21
CA GLY A 79 -5.32 -27.12 0.11
C GLY A 79 -4.54 -25.85 0.42
N THR A 80 -5.00 -25.13 1.44
CA THR A 80 -4.41 -23.89 1.96
C THR A 80 -3.64 -24.21 3.24
N ALA A 81 -2.57 -23.46 3.50
CA ALA A 81 -1.82 -23.51 4.75
C ALA A 81 -1.72 -22.11 5.36
N ASP A 82 -1.74 -22.07 6.69
CA ASP A 82 -1.49 -20.88 7.47
C ASP A 82 -0.04 -20.92 7.95
N ILE A 83 0.72 -19.88 7.62
CA ILE A 83 2.13 -19.78 7.93
C ILE A 83 2.33 -18.56 8.81
N THR A 84 2.71 -18.77 10.06
CA THR A 84 3.11 -17.71 10.97
C THR A 84 4.63 -17.65 11.03
N VAL A 85 5.19 -16.48 10.76
CA VAL A 85 6.61 -16.18 10.86
C VAL A 85 6.81 -15.11 11.91
N GLU A 86 7.54 -15.47 12.92
CA GLU A 86 7.78 -14.69 14.11
C GLU A 86 9.26 -14.31 14.10
N LEU A 87 9.61 -13.03 13.92
CA LEU A 87 10.98 -12.60 13.57
C LEU A 87 11.42 -11.26 14.23
N PRO A 88 12.73 -10.94 14.28
CA PRO A 88 13.22 -9.68 14.84
C PRO A 88 12.72 -8.45 14.07
N ALA A 89 12.36 -7.38 14.77
CA ALA A 89 11.99 -6.11 14.15
C ALA A 89 13.09 -5.61 13.17
N GLY A 90 12.67 -4.98 12.07
CA GLY A 90 13.55 -4.52 11.01
C GLY A 90 13.95 -5.59 9.99
N SER A 91 13.46 -6.83 10.12
CA SER A 91 13.72 -7.89 9.14
C SER A 91 13.02 -7.65 7.81
N ASP A 92 13.54 -8.29 6.77
CA ASP A 92 13.03 -8.20 5.40
C ASP A 92 12.21 -9.42 5.04
N VAL A 93 11.08 -9.24 4.36
CA VAL A 93 10.20 -10.31 3.88
C VAL A 93 10.02 -10.18 2.37
N ARG A 94 10.26 -11.27 1.63
CA ARG A 94 10.09 -11.28 0.17
C ARG A 94 9.46 -12.54 -0.39
N GLY A 95 8.74 -12.42 -1.49
CA GLY A 95 8.31 -13.55 -2.32
C GLY A 95 6.82 -13.52 -2.67
N LYS A 96 6.16 -14.68 -2.57
CA LYS A 96 4.79 -14.92 -3.05
C LYS A 96 3.96 -15.62 -1.99
N ALA A 97 2.77 -15.08 -1.77
CA ALA A 97 1.78 -15.65 -0.86
C ALA A 97 0.36 -15.49 -1.41
N GLY A 98 -0.61 -16.16 -0.79
CA GLY A 98 -2.02 -15.93 -1.06
C GLY A 98 -2.48 -14.59 -0.47
N SER A 99 -2.19 -14.39 0.81
CA SER A 99 -2.42 -13.14 1.55
C SER A 99 -1.25 -12.82 2.48
N LEU A 100 -1.14 -11.57 2.93
CA LEU A 100 -0.13 -11.12 3.88
C LEU A 100 -0.78 -10.33 5.00
N TYR A 101 -0.51 -10.72 6.23
CA TYR A 101 -0.72 -9.89 7.41
C TYR A 101 0.62 -9.72 8.14
N ALA A 102 1.11 -8.50 8.26
CA ALA A 102 2.39 -8.18 8.85
C ALA A 102 2.21 -7.16 9.98
N GLU A 103 2.55 -7.59 11.19
CA GLU A 103 2.49 -6.80 12.43
C GLU A 103 3.89 -6.39 12.87
N GLY A 104 3.98 -5.22 13.50
CA GLY A 104 5.25 -4.64 13.94
C GLY A 104 6.04 -3.95 12.82
N ALA A 105 7.29 -3.61 13.14
CA ALA A 105 8.17 -2.84 12.26
C ALA A 105 9.05 -3.78 11.42
N LEU A 106 8.86 -3.73 10.10
CA LEU A 106 9.68 -4.44 9.12
C LEU A 106 10.63 -3.49 8.39
N GLY A 107 11.75 -4.02 7.90
CA GLY A 107 12.67 -3.28 7.04
C GLY A 107 12.07 -3.15 5.65
N ALA A 108 12.15 -4.20 4.87
CA ALA A 108 11.57 -4.28 3.53
C ALA A 108 10.52 -5.40 3.41
N VAL A 109 9.45 -5.13 2.66
CA VAL A 109 8.43 -6.11 2.26
C VAL A 109 8.30 -6.08 0.75
N ASP A 110 8.66 -7.16 0.06
CA ASP A 110 8.53 -7.34 -1.40
C ASP A 110 7.66 -8.57 -1.69
N MET A 111 6.35 -8.37 -1.86
CA MET A 111 5.38 -9.47 -1.91
C MET A 111 4.47 -9.40 -3.13
N ALA A 112 4.37 -10.51 -3.85
CA ALA A 112 3.36 -10.72 -4.89
C ALA A 112 2.24 -11.62 -4.35
N LEU A 113 1.02 -11.07 -4.32
CA LEU A 113 -0.19 -11.72 -3.82
C LEU A 113 -1.15 -12.07 -4.96
N SER A 114 -1.66 -13.30 -4.92
CA SER A 114 -2.49 -13.87 -5.97
C SER A 114 -4.00 -13.61 -5.76
N ALA A 115 -4.52 -13.78 -4.54
CA ALA A 115 -5.97 -13.79 -4.29
C ALA A 115 -6.39 -13.30 -2.89
N GLY A 116 -5.51 -12.63 -2.15
CA GLY A 116 -5.79 -12.19 -0.78
C GLY A 116 -5.26 -10.80 -0.47
N ASP A 117 -5.73 -10.26 0.65
CA ASP A 117 -5.39 -8.92 1.10
C ASP A 117 -3.95 -8.85 1.63
N ALA A 118 -3.33 -7.68 1.47
CA ALA A 118 -2.10 -7.31 2.15
C ALA A 118 -2.46 -6.33 3.27
N ARG A 119 -2.02 -6.62 4.50
CA ARG A 119 -2.07 -5.65 5.59
C ARG A 119 -0.71 -5.59 6.26
N VAL A 120 -0.10 -4.40 6.25
CA VAL A 120 1.24 -4.15 6.79
C VAL A 120 1.16 -2.98 7.77
N GLU A 121 1.74 -3.11 8.95
CA GLU A 121 1.72 -2.03 9.94
C GLU A 121 2.79 -0.97 9.70
N ASP A 122 4.03 -1.22 10.10
CA ASP A 122 5.15 -0.31 9.93
C ASP A 122 6.20 -0.94 9.02
N VAL A 123 6.64 -0.19 8.01
CA VAL A 123 7.67 -0.68 7.08
C VAL A 123 8.52 0.47 6.54
N GLU A 124 9.81 0.22 6.33
CA GLU A 124 10.69 1.18 5.67
C GLU A 124 10.52 1.15 4.15
N ARG A 125 10.51 -0.04 3.53
CA ARG A 125 10.27 -0.21 2.09
C ARG A 125 9.15 -1.21 1.82
N LEU A 126 8.13 -0.79 1.08
CA LEU A 126 7.00 -1.63 0.69
C LEU A 126 6.91 -1.75 -0.85
N ASP A 127 7.16 -2.92 -1.42
CA ASP A 127 6.75 -3.32 -2.78
C ASP A 127 5.69 -4.42 -2.66
N VAL A 128 4.45 -4.11 -3.02
CA VAL A 128 3.36 -5.10 -2.99
C VAL A 128 2.63 -5.11 -4.31
N LYS A 129 2.50 -6.31 -4.88
CA LYS A 129 1.75 -6.57 -6.12
C LYS A 129 0.57 -7.47 -5.79
N ALA A 130 -0.62 -6.89 -5.63
CA ALA A 130 -1.87 -7.61 -5.39
C ALA A 130 -2.68 -7.74 -6.69
N SER A 131 -2.90 -8.98 -7.12
CA SER A 131 -3.71 -9.27 -8.32
C SER A 131 -5.20 -9.18 -8.02
N ALA A 132 -5.65 -9.84 -6.95
CA ALA A 132 -6.99 -9.74 -6.40
C ALA A 132 -6.88 -9.66 -4.88
N GLY A 133 -7.35 -8.56 -4.30
CA GLY A 133 -7.18 -8.23 -2.89
C GLY A 133 -6.87 -6.75 -2.67
N SER A 134 -7.23 -6.26 -1.49
CA SER A 134 -6.94 -4.90 -1.05
C SER A 134 -5.57 -4.81 -0.39
N VAL A 135 -4.92 -3.65 -0.51
CA VAL A 135 -3.62 -3.37 0.13
C VAL A 135 -3.84 -2.31 1.19
N ALA A 136 -3.53 -2.64 2.44
CA ALA A 136 -3.57 -1.73 3.58
C ALA A 136 -2.17 -1.59 4.20
N ALA A 137 -1.68 -0.37 4.32
CA ALA A 137 -0.46 -0.06 5.06
C ALA A 137 -0.75 1.01 6.11
N ARG A 138 -0.25 0.86 7.35
CA ARG A 138 -0.40 1.93 8.36
C ARG A 138 0.65 3.01 8.12
N ARG A 139 1.93 2.69 8.14
CA ARG A 139 3.00 3.68 7.97
C ARG A 139 4.10 3.15 7.06
N VAL A 140 4.47 3.97 6.08
CA VAL A 140 5.65 3.74 5.23
C VAL A 140 6.62 4.89 5.42
N SER A 141 7.77 4.61 6.05
CA SER A 141 8.77 5.65 6.37
C SER A 141 9.71 5.97 5.22
N GLY A 142 10.03 4.98 4.38
CA GLY A 142 10.90 5.10 3.22
C GLY A 142 10.13 4.99 1.91
N SER A 143 10.40 3.94 1.13
CA SER A 143 9.84 3.80 -0.23
C SER A 143 8.54 2.99 -0.29
N LEU A 144 7.59 3.43 -1.11
CA LEU A 144 6.31 2.76 -1.36
C LEU A 144 6.12 2.46 -2.85
N ASP A 145 5.81 1.22 -3.20
CA ASP A 145 5.34 0.80 -4.51
C ASP A 145 4.20 -0.20 -4.32
N ALA A 146 2.96 0.28 -4.36
CA ALA A 146 1.78 -0.56 -4.21
C ALA A 146 1.04 -0.68 -5.54
N ARG A 147 0.86 -1.91 -6.03
CA ARG A 147 0.09 -2.22 -7.24
C ARG A 147 -1.09 -3.12 -6.87
N ALA A 148 -2.31 -2.61 -7.10
CA ALA A 148 -3.55 -3.35 -6.90
C ALA A 148 -4.35 -3.38 -8.21
N SER A 149 -4.62 -4.59 -8.73
CA SER A 149 -5.42 -4.73 -9.97
C SER A 149 -6.91 -4.80 -9.67
N ALA A 150 -7.32 -5.59 -8.68
CA ALA A 150 -8.70 -5.73 -8.25
C ALA A 150 -8.77 -5.62 -6.71
N GLY A 151 -8.87 -4.40 -6.19
CA GLY A 151 -8.96 -4.13 -4.76
C GLY A 151 -8.60 -2.70 -4.40
N SER A 152 -9.03 -2.27 -3.21
CA SER A 152 -8.78 -0.90 -2.74
C SER A 152 -7.39 -0.79 -2.14
N VAL A 153 -6.80 0.40 -2.21
CA VAL A 153 -5.53 0.71 -1.54
C VAL A 153 -5.80 1.69 -0.41
N ARG A 154 -5.34 1.37 0.80
CA ARG A 154 -5.41 2.24 1.97
C ARG A 154 -4.02 2.40 2.57
N VAL A 155 -3.54 3.63 2.66
CA VAL A 155 -2.29 3.93 3.37
C VAL A 155 -2.53 5.03 4.39
N GLU A 156 -2.24 4.82 5.67
CA GLU A 156 -2.55 5.84 6.68
C GLU A 156 -1.50 6.97 6.70
N GLU A 157 -0.22 6.65 6.51
CA GLU A 157 0.88 7.61 6.54
C GLU A 157 2.00 7.24 5.55
N VAL A 158 2.37 8.19 4.68
CA VAL A 158 3.52 8.08 3.74
C VAL A 158 4.50 9.21 4.03
N ARG A 159 5.71 8.85 4.50
CA ARG A 159 6.74 9.84 4.83
C ARG A 159 7.82 10.01 3.77
N GLY A 160 8.15 8.94 3.05
CA GLY A 160 9.16 8.98 1.99
C GLY A 160 8.54 9.10 0.60
N GLU A 161 9.20 8.50 -0.38
CA GLU A 161 8.78 8.54 -1.78
C GLU A 161 7.93 7.32 -2.14
N GLY A 162 6.82 7.55 -2.84
CA GLY A 162 5.84 6.50 -3.10
C GLY A 162 5.19 6.56 -4.46
N SER A 163 4.82 5.40 -4.97
CA SER A 163 3.87 5.25 -6.06
C SER A 163 2.79 4.24 -5.71
N ILE A 164 1.54 4.58 -6.03
CA ILE A 164 0.38 3.70 -5.89
C ILE A 164 -0.26 3.59 -7.26
N LYS A 165 -0.44 2.36 -7.74
CA LYS A 165 -1.19 2.07 -8.96
C LYS A 165 -2.38 1.17 -8.62
N ALA A 166 -3.58 1.72 -8.72
CA ALA A 166 -4.82 1.02 -8.45
C ALA A 166 -5.72 1.07 -9.69
N THR A 167 -5.94 -0.07 -10.33
CA THR A 167 -6.79 -0.12 -11.53
C THR A 167 -8.26 -0.04 -11.13
N ASN A 168 -8.69 -0.90 -10.21
CA ASN A 168 -10.06 -1.01 -9.74
C ASN A 168 -10.06 -0.92 -8.21
N GLY A 169 -10.92 -0.07 -7.65
CA GLY A 169 -11.01 0.15 -6.20
C GLY A 169 -10.56 1.55 -5.80
N THR A 170 -11.07 2.01 -4.67
CA THR A 170 -10.77 3.34 -4.14
C THR A 170 -9.35 3.37 -3.57
N THR A 171 -8.65 4.47 -3.80
CA THR A 171 -7.38 4.74 -3.12
C THR A 171 -7.62 5.75 -2.01
N THR A 172 -7.34 5.37 -0.76
CA THR A 172 -7.44 6.25 0.40
C THR A 172 -6.07 6.44 1.03
N VAL A 173 -5.65 7.68 1.20
CA VAL A 173 -4.38 8.02 1.86
C VAL A 173 -4.67 8.98 3.01
N GLY A 174 -4.16 8.68 4.21
CA GLY A 174 -4.36 9.54 5.37
C GLY A 174 -3.49 10.79 5.27
N VAL A 175 -2.18 10.62 5.49
CA VAL A 175 -1.22 11.72 5.52
C VAL A 175 -0.07 11.47 4.56
N VAL A 176 0.28 12.48 3.77
CA VAL A 176 1.47 12.49 2.91
C VAL A 176 2.39 13.61 3.36
N THR A 177 3.59 13.27 3.85
CA THR A 177 4.64 14.27 4.17
C THR A 177 5.83 14.21 3.22
N GLY A 178 5.97 13.12 2.47
CA GLY A 178 6.99 12.96 1.45
C GLY A 178 6.47 13.29 0.04
N SER A 179 6.79 12.43 -0.91
CA SER A 179 6.34 12.52 -2.30
C SER A 179 5.51 11.30 -2.67
N LEU A 180 4.30 11.49 -3.19
CA LEU A 180 3.41 10.38 -3.56
C LEU A 180 2.84 10.56 -4.97
N ALA A 181 3.00 9.54 -5.81
CA ALA A 181 2.40 9.46 -7.13
C ALA A 181 1.29 8.39 -7.18
N VAL A 182 0.03 8.81 -7.26
CA VAL A 182 -1.14 7.93 -7.36
C VAL A 182 -1.65 7.86 -8.80
N HIS A 183 -1.81 6.66 -9.31
CA HIS A 183 -2.39 6.36 -10.62
C HIS A 183 -3.60 5.46 -10.44
N GLY A 184 -4.78 6.08 -10.48
CA GLY A 184 -6.09 5.42 -10.52
C GLY A 184 -6.60 5.24 -11.95
N ALA A 185 -7.50 4.27 -12.16
CA ALA A 185 -8.28 4.20 -13.39
C ALA A 185 -9.78 4.42 -13.15
N HIS A 186 -10.41 3.58 -12.31
CA HIS A 186 -11.87 3.58 -12.14
C HIS A 186 -12.37 3.87 -10.72
N GLY A 187 -11.48 3.98 -9.73
CA GLY A 187 -11.85 4.26 -8.34
C GLY A 187 -11.41 5.65 -7.89
N ASP A 188 -12.17 6.23 -6.97
CA ASP A 188 -11.86 7.55 -6.42
C ASP A 188 -10.52 7.54 -5.69
N VAL A 189 -9.83 8.68 -5.75
CA VAL A 189 -8.62 8.93 -4.97
C VAL A 189 -8.97 9.95 -3.89
N ALA A 190 -8.86 9.56 -2.63
CA ALA A 190 -9.08 10.45 -1.49
C ALA A 190 -7.81 10.54 -0.63
N VAL A 191 -7.32 11.75 -0.41
CA VAL A 191 -6.19 12.04 0.45
C VAL A 191 -6.63 13.00 1.54
N ALA A 192 -6.50 12.63 2.82
CA ALA A 192 -7.01 13.45 3.91
C ALA A 192 -6.10 14.66 4.21
N ARG A 193 -4.78 14.49 4.15
CA ARG A 193 -3.81 15.55 4.46
C ARG A 193 -2.54 15.44 3.65
N VAL A 194 -2.11 16.57 3.08
CA VAL A 194 -0.86 16.68 2.31
C VAL A 194 -0.01 17.81 2.87
N ALA A 195 1.24 17.48 3.19
CA ALA A 195 2.29 18.39 3.64
C ALA A 195 3.61 18.03 2.92
N GLY A 196 3.57 18.04 1.59
CA GLY A 196 4.62 17.48 0.72
C GLY A 196 4.24 17.57 -0.75
N THR A 197 4.65 16.60 -1.57
CA THR A 197 4.30 16.55 -3.00
C THR A 197 3.34 15.42 -3.29
N LEU A 198 2.22 15.72 -3.95
CA LEU A 198 1.25 14.72 -4.41
C LEU A 198 1.00 14.88 -5.90
N THR A 199 1.22 13.83 -6.68
CA THR A 199 0.72 13.72 -8.05
C THR A 199 -0.37 12.66 -8.08
N ALA A 200 -1.61 13.03 -8.41
CA ALA A 200 -2.71 12.07 -8.52
C ALA A 200 -3.33 12.15 -9.91
N LYS A 201 -3.41 11.01 -10.59
CA LYS A 201 -4.02 10.88 -11.91
C LYS A 201 -5.11 9.82 -11.89
N SER A 202 -6.27 10.12 -12.45
CA SER A 202 -7.37 9.17 -12.62
C SER A 202 -7.93 9.21 -14.04
N ALA A 203 -8.50 8.11 -14.53
CA ALA A 203 -9.16 8.10 -15.84
C ALA A 203 -10.65 8.43 -15.74
N HIS A 204 -11.35 7.84 -14.77
CA HIS A 204 -12.81 7.87 -14.71
C HIS A 204 -13.41 8.16 -13.32
N ALA A 205 -12.61 8.61 -12.38
CA ALA A 205 -13.06 8.86 -11.01
C ALA A 205 -12.59 10.22 -10.47
N GLY A 206 -13.21 10.64 -9.36
CA GLY A 206 -12.89 11.89 -8.71
C GLY A 206 -11.59 11.83 -7.91
N ILE A 207 -11.00 13.00 -7.68
CA ILE A 207 -9.83 13.17 -6.82
C ILE A 207 -10.18 14.17 -5.74
N ARG A 208 -10.09 13.76 -4.48
CA ARG A 208 -10.34 14.61 -3.31
C ARG A 208 -9.08 14.72 -2.47
N VAL A 209 -8.63 15.94 -2.22
CA VAL A 209 -7.65 16.28 -1.20
C VAL A 209 -8.37 17.09 -0.13
N GLU A 210 -8.57 16.53 1.06
CA GLU A 210 -9.35 17.21 2.10
C GLU A 210 -8.62 18.43 2.65
N ARG A 211 -7.30 18.32 2.89
CA ARG A 211 -6.46 19.41 3.39
C ARG A 211 -5.06 19.39 2.77
N LEU A 212 -4.73 20.43 2.03
CA LEU A 212 -3.38 20.72 1.55
C LEU A 212 -2.74 21.78 2.46
N GLU A 213 -1.92 21.33 3.41
CA GLU A 213 -1.31 22.19 4.42
C GLU A 213 -0.08 22.92 3.88
N SER A 214 0.74 22.23 3.07
CA SER A 214 1.94 22.79 2.43
C SER A 214 2.43 21.94 1.26
N GLY A 215 3.25 22.53 0.40
CA GLY A 215 3.91 21.82 -0.71
C GLY A 215 3.13 21.94 -2.01
N SER A 216 3.10 20.90 -2.84
CA SER A 216 2.51 20.97 -4.18
C SER A 216 1.65 19.76 -4.51
N VAL A 217 0.52 20.01 -5.17
CA VAL A 217 -0.37 18.98 -5.68
C VAL A 217 -0.57 19.15 -7.18
N THR A 218 -0.42 18.06 -7.92
CA THR A 218 -0.76 17.95 -9.34
C THR A 218 -1.83 16.90 -9.52
N LEU A 219 -3.05 17.34 -9.81
CA LEU A 219 -4.24 16.50 -9.87
C LEU A 219 -4.80 16.52 -11.29
N ALA A 220 -4.98 15.35 -11.90
CA ALA A 220 -5.56 15.27 -13.23
C ALA A 220 -6.57 14.13 -13.35
N THR A 221 -7.74 14.39 -13.93
CA THR A 221 -8.70 13.34 -14.27
C THR A 221 -9.35 13.57 -15.62
N SER A 222 -9.64 12.52 -16.39
CA SER A 222 -10.34 12.68 -17.67
C SER A 222 -11.85 12.79 -17.48
N TYR A 223 -12.41 12.00 -16.56
CA TYR A 223 -13.81 12.06 -16.14
C TYR A 223 -13.88 11.99 -14.62
N GLY A 224 -14.39 13.04 -14.00
CA GLY A 224 -14.47 13.14 -12.55
C GLY A 224 -14.27 14.58 -12.08
N SER A 225 -14.73 14.85 -10.87
CA SER A 225 -14.50 16.16 -10.23
C SER A 225 -13.26 16.12 -9.37
N ILE A 226 -12.57 17.25 -9.28
CA ILE A 226 -11.42 17.45 -8.40
C ILE A 226 -11.84 18.38 -7.27
N GLU A 227 -11.57 17.99 -6.03
CA GLU A 227 -11.87 18.79 -4.84
C GLU A 227 -10.59 18.96 -4.01
N VAL A 228 -10.22 20.21 -3.70
CA VAL A 228 -9.05 20.53 -2.88
C VAL A 228 -9.45 21.47 -1.75
N GLY A 229 -9.21 21.05 -0.51
CA GLY A 229 -9.31 21.93 0.66
C GLY A 229 -7.97 22.56 1.01
N VAL A 230 -7.94 23.87 1.22
CA VAL A 230 -6.78 24.62 1.71
C VAL A 230 -7.13 25.18 3.10
N PRO A 231 -6.46 24.75 4.18
CA PRO A 231 -6.75 25.23 5.54
C PRO A 231 -6.41 26.71 5.71
N GLU A 232 -6.98 27.37 6.72
CA GLU A 232 -6.63 28.76 7.06
C GLU A 232 -5.14 28.89 7.40
N GLY A 233 -4.53 30.02 7.05
CA GLY A 233 -3.09 30.27 7.24
C GLY A 233 -2.17 29.58 6.21
N THR A 234 -2.74 29.04 5.13
CA THR A 234 -2.00 28.61 3.95
C THR A 234 -2.34 29.50 2.76
N ALA A 235 -1.32 30.10 2.15
CA ALA A 235 -1.38 30.82 0.89
C ALA A 235 -1.30 29.82 -0.27
N ALA A 236 -2.30 29.81 -1.15
CA ALA A 236 -2.37 28.86 -2.25
C ALA A 236 -2.20 29.55 -3.61
N TYR A 237 -1.23 29.09 -4.39
CA TYR A 237 -1.17 29.33 -5.82
C TYR A 237 -2.09 28.33 -6.53
N LEU A 238 -3.02 28.83 -7.36
CA LEU A 238 -4.02 28.01 -8.03
C LEU A 238 -3.90 28.13 -9.55
N ASP A 239 -3.61 26.99 -10.18
CA ASP A 239 -3.70 26.75 -11.62
C ASP A 239 -4.72 25.63 -11.84
N ALA A 240 -5.96 26.00 -12.16
CA ALA A 240 -7.06 25.06 -12.32
C ALA A 240 -7.76 25.24 -13.67
N SER A 241 -8.01 24.12 -14.34
CA SER A 241 -8.70 24.08 -15.63
C SER A 241 -9.71 22.94 -15.71
N SER A 242 -10.79 23.17 -16.45
CA SER A 242 -11.79 22.18 -16.79
C SER A 242 -12.20 22.37 -18.25
N GLU A 243 -12.09 21.34 -19.09
CA GLU A 243 -12.52 21.44 -20.50
C GLU A 243 -14.05 21.46 -20.61
N HIS A 244 -14.74 20.58 -19.87
CA HIS A 244 -16.19 20.46 -19.83
C HIS A 244 -16.72 20.42 -18.38
N GLY A 245 -16.86 21.61 -17.80
CA GLY A 245 -17.31 21.79 -16.42
C GLY A 245 -17.05 23.21 -15.93
N SER A 246 -16.98 23.38 -14.61
CA SER A 246 -16.71 24.68 -13.98
C SER A 246 -15.55 24.61 -12.99
N VAL A 247 -14.78 25.70 -12.90
CA VAL A 247 -13.79 25.91 -11.85
C VAL A 247 -14.39 26.85 -10.81
N ARG A 248 -14.50 26.39 -9.56
CA ARG A 248 -15.00 27.18 -8.43
C ARG A 248 -13.91 27.36 -7.40
N ASN A 249 -13.48 28.61 -7.23
CA ASN A 249 -12.53 28.99 -6.19
C ASN A 249 -13.27 29.69 -5.06
N HIS A 250 -13.28 29.08 -3.88
CA HIS A 250 -13.84 29.66 -2.66
C HIS A 250 -12.76 30.22 -1.71
N LEU A 251 -11.52 30.35 -2.17
CA LEU A 251 -10.45 31.01 -1.42
C LEU A 251 -10.57 32.53 -1.51
N THR A 252 -10.25 33.22 -0.43
CA THR A 252 -10.11 34.67 -0.41
C THR A 252 -8.83 35.06 -1.15
N PRO A 253 -8.88 35.91 -2.19
CA PRO A 253 -7.68 36.39 -2.87
C PRO A 253 -6.77 37.16 -1.91
N THR A 254 -5.46 36.90 -1.96
CA THR A 254 -4.43 37.64 -1.23
C THR A 254 -3.36 38.12 -2.20
N GLU A 255 -2.61 39.18 -1.87
CA GLU A 255 -1.54 39.71 -2.75
C GLU A 255 -0.26 38.85 -2.74
N GLY A 256 -0.23 37.78 -1.93
CA GLY A 256 0.89 36.87 -1.81
C GLY A 256 0.97 36.26 -0.41
N PRO A 257 1.87 35.28 -0.19
CA PRO A 257 2.15 34.78 1.13
C PRO A 257 2.73 35.88 2.01
N VAL A 258 2.25 35.99 3.25
CA VAL A 258 2.88 36.82 4.28
C VAL A 258 4.14 36.11 4.79
N GLU A 259 5.14 36.83 5.35
CA GLU A 259 6.24 36.19 6.07
C GLU A 259 5.67 35.21 7.12
N ASP A 260 6.21 33.98 7.14
CA ASP A 260 5.79 32.84 7.98
C ASP A 260 4.48 32.10 7.61
N GLU A 261 3.85 32.41 6.47
CA GLU A 261 2.68 31.67 5.98
C GLU A 261 3.09 30.39 5.23
N ALA A 262 2.39 29.27 5.46
CA ALA A 262 2.61 28.05 4.69
C ALA A 262 2.17 28.26 3.24
N THR A 263 2.95 27.78 2.27
CA THR A 263 2.61 27.90 0.84
C THR A 263 2.18 26.57 0.25
N ALA A 264 1.15 26.61 -0.57
CA ALA A 264 0.61 25.47 -1.31
C ALA A 264 0.50 25.79 -2.81
N GLU A 265 0.93 24.88 -3.66
CA GLU A 265 0.75 24.98 -5.12
C GLU A 265 -0.27 23.92 -5.57
N ILE A 266 -1.29 24.36 -6.29
CA ILE A 266 -2.37 23.51 -6.79
C ILE A 266 -2.40 23.61 -8.31
N HIS A 267 -2.03 22.51 -8.97
CA HIS A 267 -2.28 22.29 -10.39
C HIS A 267 -3.38 21.26 -10.54
N ALA A 268 -4.54 21.66 -11.05
CA ALA A 268 -5.70 20.78 -11.20
C ALA A 268 -6.27 20.85 -12.61
N SER A 269 -6.41 19.72 -13.30
CA SER A 269 -7.03 19.66 -14.62
C SER A 269 -8.04 18.54 -14.73
N THR A 270 -9.22 18.83 -15.29
CA THR A 270 -10.22 17.82 -15.62
C THR A 270 -10.75 17.96 -17.05
N GLY A 271 -10.96 16.84 -17.73
CA GLY A 271 -11.63 16.82 -19.04
C GLY A 271 -13.13 17.04 -18.89
N TYR A 272 -13.78 16.24 -18.05
CA TYR A 272 -15.22 16.30 -17.76
C TYR A 272 -15.47 16.25 -16.26
N GLY A 273 -15.91 17.36 -15.68
CA GLY A 273 -16.22 17.49 -14.26
C GLY A 273 -15.88 18.87 -13.72
N ASP A 274 -16.17 19.10 -12.45
CA ASP A 274 -15.87 20.38 -11.81
C ASP A 274 -14.52 20.33 -11.08
N VAL A 275 -13.84 21.48 -11.00
CA VAL A 275 -12.72 21.67 -10.07
C VAL A 275 -13.19 22.63 -8.98
N VAL A 276 -13.19 22.16 -7.73
CA VAL A 276 -13.62 22.94 -6.57
C VAL A 276 -12.46 23.09 -5.60
N VAL A 277 -12.10 24.34 -5.31
CA VAL A 277 -11.13 24.68 -4.28
C VAL A 277 -11.85 25.39 -3.15
N ARG A 278 -11.69 24.92 -1.91
CA ARG A 278 -12.42 25.43 -0.74
C ARG A 278 -11.54 25.62 0.49
N ARG A 279 -12.04 26.40 1.45
CA ARG A 279 -11.59 26.37 2.84
C ARG A 279 -12.39 25.28 3.59
N PRO A 280 -11.76 24.22 4.12
CA PRO A 280 -12.40 23.19 4.94
C PRO A 280 -12.66 23.66 6.38
#